data_AF-A0A7V2WS02-F1
#
_entry.id   AF-A0A7V2WS02-F1
#
_cell.length_a   1.000
_cell.length_b   1.000
_cell.length_c   1.000
_cell.angle_alpha   90.00
_cell.angle_beta   90.00
_cell.angle_gamma   90.00
#
_symmetry.space_group_name_H-M   'P 1'
#
loop_
_entity.id
_entity.type
_entity.pdbx_description
1 polymer ?
#
loop_
_entity_poly.entity_id
_entity_poly.type
_entity_poly.pdbx_seq_one_letter_code
_entity_poly.pdbx_strand_id
1 'polypeptide(L)'
;MKKTLITIFIIAIILSSCGKATKKKRSLDDTLFKYAAVIRWSNYDAAVRFLYPNRTEIRPTEFELSHLKQFKVSKYDALPITPGNKSNIITQDVSIQIYNIHSNKTRTIQDHQVWEYDNDANQWYLTSGLPKL
;
A
#
# COMPACT_ATOMS: atom_id res chain seq x y z
N MET A 1 23.59 -17.36 42.43
CA MET A 1 23.63 -15.92 42.06
C MET A 1 24.01 -15.71 40.58
N LYS A 2 25.13 -16.25 40.08
CA LYS A 2 25.49 -16.13 38.63
C LYS A 2 24.49 -16.77 37.66
N LYS A 3 23.95 -17.96 37.99
CA LYS A 3 22.95 -18.67 37.14
C LYS A 3 21.61 -17.93 37.04
N THR A 4 21.15 -17.32 38.14
CA THR A 4 19.92 -16.52 38.20
C THR A 4 20.03 -15.20 37.42
N LEU A 5 21.21 -14.56 37.42
CA LEU A 5 21.46 -13.38 36.59
C LEU A 5 21.42 -13.70 35.08
N ILE A 6 21.94 -14.86 34.68
CA ILE A 6 21.95 -15.31 33.28
C ILE A 6 20.52 -15.56 32.77
N THR A 7 19.66 -16.17 33.60
CA THR A 7 18.25 -16.41 33.24
C THR A 7 17.45 -15.12 33.06
N ILE A 8 17.68 -14.09 33.88
CA ILE A 8 17.02 -12.78 33.76
C ILE A 8 17.48 -12.04 32.51
N PHE A 9 18.77 -12.12 32.17
CA PHE A 9 19.32 -11.49 30.96
C PHE A 9 18.78 -12.14 29.67
N ILE A 10 18.58 -13.46 29.67
CA ILE A 10 18.00 -14.18 28.52
C ILE A 10 16.53 -13.80 28.32
N ILE A 11 15.74 -13.63 29.40
CA ILE A 11 14.34 -13.20 29.31
C ILE A 11 14.22 -11.77 28.76
N ALA A 12 15.11 -10.85 29.16
CA ALA A 12 15.07 -9.46 28.68
C ALA A 12 15.34 -9.33 27.16
N ILE A 13 16.14 -10.22 26.57
CA ILE A 13 16.46 -10.22 25.14
C ILE A 13 15.24 -10.66 24.29
N ILE A 14 14.44 -11.60 24.79
CA ILE A 14 13.30 -12.15 24.03
C ILE A 14 12.18 -11.10 23.85
N LEU A 15 12.02 -10.18 24.81
CA LEU A 15 11.00 -9.11 24.72
C LEU A 15 11.33 -8.02 23.69
N SER A 16 12.60 -7.85 23.31
CA SER A 16 13.02 -6.75 22.41
C SER A 16 12.81 -7.06 20.92
N SER A 17 12.57 -8.33 20.56
CA SER A 17 12.44 -8.76 19.16
C SER A 17 11.02 -8.55 18.58
N CYS A 18 9.98 -8.65 19.41
CA CYS A 18 8.59 -8.61 18.95
C CYS A 18 8.10 -7.20 18.50
N GLY A 19 8.75 -6.13 18.98
CA GLY A 19 8.29 -4.77 18.71
C GLY A 19 8.43 -4.30 17.25
N LYS A 20 9.42 -4.82 16.50
CA LYS A 20 9.67 -4.39 15.11
C LYS A 20 8.66 -4.98 14.12
N ALA A 21 8.33 -6.26 14.28
CA ALA A 21 7.34 -6.94 13.44
C ALA A 21 5.95 -6.32 13.56
N THR A 22 5.53 -5.97 14.79
CA THR A 22 4.23 -5.32 15.04
C THR A 22 4.16 -3.92 14.43
N LYS A 23 5.26 -3.15 14.44
CA LYS A 23 5.31 -1.81 13.83
C LYS A 23 5.15 -1.87 12.31
N LYS A 24 5.88 -2.76 11.63
CA LYS A 24 5.79 -2.94 10.16
C LYS A 24 4.39 -3.36 9.72
N LYS A 25 3.74 -4.25 10.48
CA LYS A 25 2.36 -4.66 10.20
C LYS A 25 1.38 -3.50 10.39
N ARG A 26 1.49 -2.76 11.49
CA ARG A 26 0.60 -1.62 11.75
C ARG A 26 0.79 -0.49 10.73
N SER A 27 2.02 -0.25 10.29
CA SER A 27 2.28 0.73 9.22
C SER A 27 1.71 0.28 7.88
N LEU A 28 1.67 -1.03 7.59
CA LEU A 28 1.01 -1.56 6.39
C LEU A 28 -0.49 -1.26 6.42
N ASP A 29 -1.18 -1.67 7.50
CA ASP A 29 -2.64 -1.52 7.62
C ASP A 29 -3.05 -0.03 7.48
N ASP A 30 -2.32 0.88 8.13
CA ASP A 30 -2.54 2.33 8.03
C ASP A 30 -2.29 2.85 6.61
N THR A 31 -1.22 2.39 5.95
CA THR A 31 -0.91 2.81 4.57
C THR A 31 -1.98 2.36 3.59
N LEU A 32 -2.40 1.09 3.65
CA LEU A 32 -3.44 0.55 2.78
C LEU A 32 -4.79 1.23 3.02
N PHE A 33 -5.14 1.50 4.28
CA PHE A 33 -6.35 2.23 4.63
C PHE A 33 -6.36 3.65 4.03
N LYS A 34 -5.26 4.39 4.18
CA LYS A 34 -5.11 5.75 3.63
C LYS A 34 -5.15 5.76 2.11
N TYR A 35 -4.44 4.85 1.46
CA TYR A 35 -4.46 4.73 0.00
C TYR A 35 -5.88 4.42 -0.52
N ALA A 36 -6.55 3.43 0.07
CA ALA A 36 -7.92 3.08 -0.29
C ALA A 36 -8.89 4.27 -0.10
N ALA A 37 -8.72 5.07 0.96
CA ALA A 37 -9.50 6.28 1.16
C ALA A 37 -9.28 7.29 0.03
N VAL A 38 -8.02 7.57 -0.31
CA VAL A 38 -7.66 8.49 -1.40
C VAL A 38 -8.25 8.06 -2.75
N ILE A 39 -8.17 6.76 -3.08
CA ILE A 39 -8.76 6.22 -4.31
C ILE A 39 -10.29 6.29 -4.29
N ARG A 40 -10.96 5.92 -3.19
CA ARG A 40 -12.43 6.04 -3.08
C ARG A 40 -12.91 7.47 -3.32
N TRP A 41 -12.18 8.46 -2.82
CA TRP A 41 -12.48 9.87 -3.07
C TRP A 41 -12.00 10.38 -4.44
N SER A 42 -11.46 9.49 -5.28
CA SER A 42 -10.95 9.78 -6.63
C SER A 42 -9.92 10.92 -6.64
N ASN A 43 -9.10 11.01 -5.58
CA ASN A 43 -8.05 12.00 -5.45
C ASN A 43 -6.73 11.43 -5.98
N TYR A 44 -6.63 11.31 -7.30
CA TYR A 44 -5.49 10.68 -7.95
C TYR A 44 -4.18 11.47 -7.74
N ASP A 45 -4.22 12.79 -7.57
CA ASP A 45 -3.03 13.60 -7.24
C ASP A 45 -2.45 13.20 -5.88
N ALA A 46 -3.31 12.97 -4.88
CA ALA A 46 -2.87 12.49 -3.58
C ALA A 46 -2.37 11.03 -3.65
N ALA A 47 -2.92 10.21 -4.55
CA ALA A 47 -2.51 8.81 -4.72
C ALA A 47 -1.06 8.70 -5.20
N VAL A 48 -0.57 9.65 -6.01
CA VAL A 48 0.83 9.71 -6.46
C VAL A 48 1.83 9.70 -5.30
N ARG A 49 1.45 10.21 -4.12
CA ARG A 49 2.32 10.26 -2.93
C ARG A 49 2.65 8.88 -2.36
N PHE A 50 1.87 7.86 -2.71
CA PHE A 50 2.10 6.49 -2.28
C PHE A 50 3.07 5.76 -3.21
N LEU A 51 3.37 6.29 -4.40
CA LEU A 51 4.29 5.66 -5.35
C LEU A 51 5.73 5.68 -4.82
N TYR A 52 6.48 4.63 -5.14
CA TYR A 52 7.90 4.54 -4.79
C TYR A 52 8.67 5.73 -5.41
N PRO A 53 9.35 6.57 -4.60
CA PRO A 53 9.87 7.85 -5.08
C PRO A 53 10.98 7.72 -6.12
N ASN A 54 11.78 6.65 -6.06
CA ASN A 54 12.95 6.45 -6.92
C ASN A 54 12.64 5.64 -8.19
N ARG A 55 11.37 5.36 -8.49
CA ARG A 55 10.94 4.67 -9.72
C ARG A 55 10.12 5.63 -10.59
N THR A 56 10.72 6.14 -11.65
CA THR A 56 10.05 7.07 -12.56
C THR A 56 9.08 6.38 -13.50
N GLU A 57 9.32 5.10 -13.81
CA GLU A 57 8.54 4.28 -14.72
C GLU A 57 7.12 3.97 -14.22
N ILE A 58 6.88 4.08 -12.91
CA ILE A 58 5.57 3.87 -12.29
C ILE A 58 4.79 5.17 -12.09
N ARG A 59 5.43 6.33 -12.30
CA ARG A 59 4.80 7.63 -12.14
C ARG A 59 3.94 7.92 -13.38
N PRO A 60 2.67 8.29 -13.19
CA PRO A 60 1.82 8.66 -14.32
C PRO A 60 2.35 9.95 -14.95
N THR A 61 2.27 10.01 -16.27
CA THR A 61 2.38 11.26 -17.02
C THR A 61 1.20 12.18 -16.66
N GLU A 62 1.34 13.47 -16.97
CA GLU A 62 0.25 14.44 -16.79
C GLU A 62 -1.00 14.04 -17.58
N PHE A 63 -0.79 13.53 -18.80
CA PHE A 63 -1.88 13.03 -19.63
C PHE A 63 -2.62 11.85 -18.99
N GLU A 64 -1.91 10.83 -18.50
CA GLU A 64 -2.52 9.68 -17.81
C GLU A 64 -3.28 10.11 -16.55
N LEU A 65 -2.71 11.05 -15.77
CA LEU A 65 -3.36 11.57 -14.58
C LEU A 65 -4.62 12.38 -14.93
N SER A 66 -4.59 13.17 -16.01
CA SER A 66 -5.75 13.89 -16.53
C SER A 66 -6.85 12.93 -17.02
N HIS A 67 -6.46 11.80 -17.61
CA HIS A 67 -7.38 10.76 -18.05
C HIS A 67 -8.07 10.10 -16.86
N LEU A 68 -7.31 9.74 -15.81
CA LEU A 68 -7.84 9.18 -14.57
C LEU A 68 -8.90 10.09 -13.92
N LYS A 69 -8.64 11.41 -13.91
CA LYS A 69 -9.56 12.42 -13.33
C LYS A 69 -10.92 12.51 -14.03
N GLN A 70 -11.08 11.93 -15.22
CA GLN A 70 -12.38 11.83 -15.90
C GLN A 70 -13.28 10.74 -15.30
N PHE A 71 -12.76 9.94 -14.36
CA PHE A 71 -13.47 8.87 -13.71
C PHE A 71 -13.61 9.14 -12.22
N LYS A 72 -14.74 8.70 -11.66
CA LYS A 72 -14.99 8.69 -10.23
C LYS A 72 -15.20 7.26 -9.76
N VAL A 73 -14.71 6.97 -8.56
CA VAL A 73 -14.82 5.65 -7.94
C VAL A 73 -16.14 5.56 -7.19
N SER A 74 -16.96 4.57 -7.54
CA SER A 74 -18.20 4.24 -6.83
C SER A 74 -18.01 3.11 -5.82
N LYS A 75 -17.04 2.21 -6.06
CA LYS A 75 -16.74 1.08 -5.17
C LYS A 75 -15.25 0.74 -5.19
N TYR A 76 -14.72 0.37 -4.03
CA TYR A 76 -13.34 -0.09 -3.86
C TYR A 76 -13.36 -1.32 -2.95
N ASP A 77 -13.22 -2.49 -3.55
CA ASP A 77 -13.24 -3.78 -2.86
C ASP A 77 -11.83 -4.38 -2.89
N ALA A 78 -11.15 -4.35 -1.76
CA ALA A 78 -9.81 -4.93 -1.63
C ALA A 78 -9.89 -6.36 -1.08
N LEU A 79 -9.21 -7.28 -1.75
CA LEU A 79 -9.03 -8.64 -1.26
C LEU A 79 -7.97 -8.68 -0.14
N PRO A 80 -7.90 -9.79 0.63
CA PRO A 80 -6.85 -9.97 1.61
C PRO A 80 -5.44 -9.85 0.99
N ILE A 81 -4.51 -9.26 1.75
CA ILE A 81 -3.11 -9.15 1.32
C ILE A 81 -2.47 -10.54 1.21
N THR A 82 -1.59 -10.69 0.22
CA THR A 82 -0.78 -11.90 0.02
C THR A 82 0.71 -11.56 0.14
N PRO A 83 1.54 -12.42 0.75
CA PRO A 83 2.99 -12.22 0.76
C PRO A 83 3.55 -12.24 -0.67
N GLY A 84 4.43 -11.30 -0.99
CA GLY A 84 5.12 -11.27 -2.28
C GLY A 84 6.31 -12.23 -2.35
N ASN A 85 7.09 -12.12 -3.43
CA ASN A 85 8.30 -12.90 -3.66
C ASN A 85 9.45 -12.61 -2.66
N LYS A 86 9.41 -11.46 -1.99
CA LYS A 86 10.38 -11.04 -0.96
C LYS A 86 9.65 -10.70 0.34
N SER A 87 10.33 -10.81 1.47
CA SER A 87 9.77 -10.52 2.81
C SER A 87 9.31 -9.06 3.02
N ASN A 88 9.76 -8.13 2.17
CA ASN A 88 9.37 -6.72 2.19
C ASN A 88 8.34 -6.38 1.11
N ILE A 89 7.86 -7.35 0.35
CA ILE A 89 6.88 -7.16 -0.70
C ILE A 89 5.58 -7.85 -0.29
N ILE A 90 4.47 -7.15 -0.48
CA ILE A 90 3.13 -7.72 -0.39
C ILE A 90 2.34 -7.36 -1.64
N THR A 91 1.36 -8.18 -1.97
CA THR A 91 0.43 -7.93 -3.07
C THR A 91 -0.99 -7.83 -2.55
N GLN A 92 -1.81 -7.04 -3.23
CA GLN A 92 -3.23 -6.92 -2.96
C GLN A 92 -4.00 -6.72 -4.26
N ASP A 93 -4.95 -7.61 -4.52
CA ASP A 93 -5.87 -7.45 -5.64
C ASP A 93 -7.08 -6.61 -5.21
N VAL A 94 -7.42 -5.63 -6.03
CA VAL A 94 -8.51 -4.68 -5.74
C VAL A 94 -9.43 -4.54 -6.94
N SER A 95 -10.72 -4.79 -6.71
CA SER A 95 -11.77 -4.51 -7.69
C SER A 95 -12.26 -3.08 -7.48
N ILE A 96 -12.11 -2.22 -8.49
CA ILE A 96 -12.50 -0.81 -8.44
C ILE A 96 -13.64 -0.59 -9.44
N GLN A 97 -14.81 -0.22 -8.95
CA GLN A 97 -15.91 0.20 -9.80
C GLN A 97 -15.83 1.71 -10.00
N ILE A 98 -15.86 2.12 -11.26
CA ILE A 98 -15.72 3.52 -11.66
C ILE A 98 -16.82 3.91 -12.64
N TYR A 99 -17.14 5.19 -12.69
CA TYR A 99 -17.99 5.78 -13.72
C TYR A 99 -17.30 6.99 -14.35
N ASN A 100 -17.49 7.17 -15.64
CA ASN A 100 -17.00 8.34 -16.35
C ASN A 100 -17.94 9.54 -16.09
N ILE A 101 -17.37 10.68 -15.67
CA ILE A 101 -18.16 11.85 -15.26
C ILE A 101 -18.92 12.54 -16.41
N HIS A 102 -18.52 12.31 -17.65
CA HIS A 102 -19.15 12.92 -18.83
C HIS A 102 -20.22 12.04 -19.46
N SER A 103 -20.04 10.71 -19.41
CA SER A 103 -20.94 9.75 -20.08
C SER A 103 -21.79 8.90 -19.13
N ASN A 104 -21.53 8.95 -17.82
CA ASN A 104 -22.13 8.08 -16.80
C ASN A 104 -21.98 6.58 -17.08
N LYS A 105 -21.06 6.20 -17.98
CA LYS A 105 -20.73 4.80 -18.25
C LYS A 105 -19.93 4.24 -17.08
N THR A 106 -20.41 3.13 -16.54
CA THR A 106 -19.78 2.42 -15.43
C THR A 106 -18.97 1.24 -15.95
N ARG A 107 -17.82 0.98 -15.32
CA ARG A 107 -17.05 -0.25 -15.52
C ARG A 107 -16.34 -0.66 -14.23
N THR A 108 -15.92 -1.91 -14.17
CA THR A 108 -15.11 -2.45 -13.08
C THR A 108 -13.73 -2.79 -13.63
N ILE A 109 -12.69 -2.33 -12.94
CA ILE A 109 -11.30 -2.66 -13.23
C ILE A 109 -10.74 -3.52 -12.11
N GLN A 110 -9.81 -4.41 -12.46
CA GLN A 110 -8.99 -5.13 -11.49
C GLN A 110 -7.63 -4.46 -11.41
N ASP A 111 -7.26 -4.05 -10.21
CA ASP A 111 -6.00 -3.40 -9.90
C ASP A 111 -5.13 -4.34 -9.06
N HIS A 112 -4.00 -4.77 -9.65
CA HIS A 112 -3.04 -5.69 -9.06
C HIS A 112 -1.95 -4.89 -8.35
N GLN A 113 -2.16 -4.59 -7.07
CA GLN A 113 -1.28 -3.70 -6.31
C GLN A 113 -0.08 -4.46 -5.75
N VAL A 114 1.11 -3.90 -5.98
CA VAL A 114 2.36 -4.42 -5.40
C VAL A 114 2.95 -3.36 -4.49
N TRP A 115 3.11 -3.70 -3.22
CA TRP A 115 3.60 -2.80 -2.18
C TRP A 115 4.96 -3.28 -1.67
N GLU A 116 5.91 -2.35 -1.58
CA GLU A 116 7.26 -2.61 -1.08
C GLU A 116 7.53 -1.76 0.17
N TYR A 117 8.05 -2.40 1.21
CA TYR A 117 8.45 -1.74 2.45
C TYR A 117 9.88 -1.20 2.33
N ASP A 118 10.01 0.12 2.50
CA ASP A 118 11.29 0.79 2.62
C ASP A 118 11.74 0.81 4.08
N ASN A 119 12.89 0.20 4.37
CA ASN A 119 13.40 0.09 5.74
C ASN A 119 14.00 1.41 6.25
N ASP A 120 14.49 2.26 5.36
CA ASP A 120 15.12 3.53 5.71
C ASP A 120 14.02 4.56 6.05
N ALA A 121 13.00 4.65 5.19
CA ALA A 121 11.84 5.51 5.41
C ALA A 121 10.81 4.92 6.40
N ASN A 122 10.92 3.63 6.75
CA ASN A 122 9.96 2.88 7.55
C ASN A 122 8.51 2.98 7.04
N GLN A 123 8.35 3.01 5.72
CA GLN A 123 7.06 3.25 5.05
C GLN A 123 6.84 2.26 3.92
N TRP A 124 5.57 1.97 3.62
CA TRP A 124 5.16 1.19 2.46
C TRP A 124 4.90 2.09 1.26
N TYR A 125 5.35 1.64 0.10
CA TYR A 125 5.18 2.34 -1.17
C TYR A 125 4.59 1.40 -2.21
N LEU A 126 3.74 1.96 -3.07
CA LEU A 126 3.16 1.28 -4.22
C LEU A 126 4.18 1.25 -5.36
N THR A 127 4.40 0.07 -5.92
CA THR A 127 5.37 -0.20 -6.99
C THR A 127 4.73 -0.71 -8.27
N SER A 128 3.43 -1.00 -8.28
CA SER A 128 2.65 -1.34 -9.48
C SER A 128 2.23 -0.12 -10.30
N GLY A 129 2.24 1.08 -9.69
CA GLY A 129 1.67 2.29 -10.27
C GLY A 129 0.20 2.48 -9.90
N LEU A 130 -0.39 3.60 -10.36
CA LEU A 130 -1.82 3.84 -10.20
C LEU A 130 -2.65 2.89 -11.11
N PRO A 131 -3.95 2.70 -10.81
CA PRO A 131 -4.81 1.86 -11.64
C PRO A 131 -4.82 2.37 -13.09
N LYS A 132 -4.68 1.45 -14.06
CA LYS A 132 -4.73 1.79 -15.49
C LYS A 132 -6.16 1.64 -16.02
N LEU A 133 -6.57 2.58 -16.87
CA LEU A 133 -7.93 2.76 -17.38
C LEU A 133 -8.01 2.57 -18.89
#